data_AF-A0A536V2B6-F1
#
_entry.id   AF-A0A536V2B6-F1
#
_cell.length_a   1.000
_cell.length_b   1.000
_cell.length_c   1.000
_cell.angle_alpha   90.00
_cell.angle_beta   90.00
_cell.angle_gamma   90.00
#
_symmetry.space_group_name_H-M   'P 1'
#
loop_
_entity.id
_entity.type
_entity.pdbx_description
1 polymer ?
#
loop_
_entity_poly.entity_id
_entity_poly.type
_entity_poly.pdbx_seq_one_letter_code
_entity_poly.pdbx_strand_id
1 'polypeptide(L)'
;MGPPFALERLRELNGEHLLYQSTKPSPAGERALFLTPLELIDRLAALVPPPRIPPPPLPRCAGANGRSRKISAATPNGRSWPELGLIIDSRSSTHCGLSRM
;
A
#
# COMPACT_ATOMS: atom_id res chain seq x y z
N MET A 1 -12.39 25.73 -9.94
CA MET A 1 -11.62 25.27 -8.76
C MET A 1 -10.26 24.81 -9.28
N GLY A 2 -9.15 25.39 -8.83
CA GLY A 2 -7.81 24.98 -9.29
C GLY A 2 -7.33 23.67 -8.63
N PRO A 3 -6.24 23.07 -9.12
CA PRO A 3 -5.67 21.87 -8.51
C PRO A 3 -5.26 22.12 -7.05
N PRO A 4 -5.26 21.07 -6.19
CA PRO A 4 -4.89 21.20 -4.78
C PRO A 4 -3.50 21.80 -4.58
N PHE A 5 -2.54 21.41 -5.41
CA PHE A 5 -1.18 21.90 -5.45
C PHE A 5 -0.89 22.63 -6.76
N ALA A 6 -0.13 23.73 -6.71
CA ALA A 6 0.39 24.40 -7.90
C ALA A 6 1.73 25.10 -7.59
N LEU A 7 2.74 24.91 -8.44
CA LEU A 7 4.11 25.36 -8.19
C LEU A 7 4.23 26.89 -8.22
N GLU A 8 3.44 27.56 -9.05
CA GLU A 8 3.40 29.04 -9.14
C GLU A 8 2.97 29.73 -7.82
N ARG A 9 2.42 28.96 -6.86
CA ARG A 9 2.03 29.45 -5.53
C ARG A 9 3.05 29.13 -4.43
N LEU A 10 4.11 28.39 -4.76
CA LEU A 10 5.21 28.06 -3.86
C LEU A 10 6.33 29.10 -4.02
N ARG A 11 6.84 29.60 -2.90
CA ARG A 11 8.02 30.48 -2.86
C ARG A 11 9.02 29.92 -1.87
N GLU A 12 10.28 29.86 -2.27
CA GLU A 12 11.38 29.59 -1.36
C GLU A 12 11.71 30.85 -0.59
N LEU A 13 11.84 30.73 0.73
CA LEU A 13 12.33 31.81 1.59
C LEU A 13 13.82 31.61 1.88
N ASN A 14 14.21 30.36 2.13
CA ASN A 14 15.57 29.88 2.30
C ASN A 14 15.58 28.35 2.17
N GLY A 15 16.75 27.73 2.36
CA GLY A 15 16.91 26.27 2.24
C GLY A 15 16.16 25.42 3.28
N GLU A 16 15.60 26.03 4.32
CA GLU A 16 14.86 25.33 5.39
C GLU A 16 13.37 25.65 5.39
N HIS A 17 12.97 26.73 4.70
CA HIS A 17 11.63 27.28 4.78
C HIS A 17 11.05 27.68 3.42
N LEU A 18 9.83 27.22 3.20
CA LEU A 18 9.02 27.46 2.03
C LEU A 18 7.71 28.14 2.44
N LEU A 19 7.22 29.03 1.58
CA LEU A 19 5.92 29.68 1.71
C LEU A 19 5.00 29.20 0.60
N TYR A 20 3.85 28.65 0.96
CA TYR A 20 2.84 28.21 0.00
C TYR A 20 1.56 29.04 0.13
N GLN A 21 1.06 29.57 -0.99
CA GLN A 21 -0.21 30.30 -1.03
C GLN A 21 -1.37 29.35 -1.36
N SER A 22 -2.19 29.04 -0.35
CA SER A 22 -3.39 28.24 -0.50
C SER A 22 -4.53 29.04 -1.17
N THR A 23 -5.29 28.36 -2.03
CA THR A 23 -6.53 28.87 -2.61
C THR A 23 -7.66 28.91 -1.58
N LYS A 24 -7.67 27.96 -0.65
CA LYS A 24 -8.64 27.89 0.44
C LYS A 24 -8.03 28.51 1.71
N PRO A 25 -8.70 29.48 2.35
CA PRO A 25 -8.25 29.96 3.65
C PRO A 25 -8.29 28.83 4.68
N SER A 26 -7.32 28.82 5.58
CA SER A 26 -7.33 28.07 6.83
C SER A 26 -8.57 28.45 7.66
N PRO A 27 -9.02 27.65 8.64
CA PRO A 27 -10.04 28.06 9.60
C PRO A 27 -9.71 29.40 10.30
N ALA A 28 -8.43 29.72 10.46
CA ALA A 28 -7.95 31.01 10.97
C ALA A 28 -7.99 32.16 9.94
N GLY A 29 -8.47 31.93 8.71
CA GLY A 29 -8.52 32.91 7.63
C GLY A 29 -7.22 33.05 6.81
N GLU A 30 -6.12 32.49 7.31
CA GLU A 30 -4.82 32.59 6.65
C GLU A 30 -4.75 31.78 5.36
N ARG A 31 -4.16 32.37 4.33
CA ARG A 31 -3.93 31.72 3.02
C ARG A 31 -2.47 31.32 2.81
N ALA A 32 -1.57 31.79 3.67
CA ALA A 32 -0.16 31.46 3.64
C ALA A 32 0.11 30.25 4.53
N LEU A 33 0.91 29.31 4.04
CA LEU A 33 1.41 28.17 4.79
C LEU A 33 2.93 28.22 4.77
N PHE A 34 3.54 28.33 5.95
CA PHE A 34 4.97 28.14 6.13
C PHE A 34 5.24 26.66 6.35
N LEU A 35 6.16 26.10 5.55
CA LEU A 35 6.47 24.68 5.52
C LEU A 35 7.98 24.48 5.48
N THR A 36 8.45 23.37 6.02
CA THR A 36 9.78 22.86 5.67
C THR A 36 9.74 22.08 4.34
N PRO A 37 10.89 21.86 3.67
CA PRO A 37 10.94 21.01 2.48
C PRO A 37 10.40 19.59 2.71
N LEU A 38 10.61 19.02 3.90
CA LEU A 38 10.14 17.68 4.22
C LEU A 38 8.61 17.63 4.40
N GLU A 39 8.04 18.62 5.09
CA GLU A 39 6.58 18.74 5.23
C GLU A 39 5.87 18.93 3.89
N LEU A 40 6.52 19.61 2.94
CA LEU A 40 5.99 19.72 1.57
C LEU A 40 5.91 18.35 0.91
N ILE A 41 6.96 17.51 1.03
CA ILE A 41 6.98 16.16 0.47
C ILE A 41 5.86 15.31 1.09
N ASP A 42 5.69 15.35 2.42
CA ASP A 42 4.65 14.59 3.10
C ASP A 42 3.24 14.97 2.61
N ARG A 43 2.99 16.28 2.43
CA ARG A 43 1.72 16.77 1.89
C ARG A 43 1.50 16.36 0.44
N LEU A 44 2.54 16.37 -0.39
CA LEU A 44 2.46 15.89 -1.78
C LEU A 44 2.20 14.38 -1.82
N ALA A 45 2.85 13.60 -0.96
CA ALA A 45 2.63 12.17 -0.85
C ALA A 45 1.18 11.86 -0.44
N ALA A 46 0.58 12.65 0.45
CA ALA A 46 -0.82 12.50 0.84
C ALA A 46 -1.82 12.78 -0.31
N LEU A 47 -1.42 13.52 -1.35
CA LEU A 47 -2.25 13.73 -2.55
C LEU A 47 -2.25 12.50 -3.47
N VAL A 48 -1.19 11.70 -3.43
CA VAL A 48 -1.09 10.49 -4.25
C VAL A 48 -1.79 9.35 -3.51
N PRO A 49 -2.88 8.78 -4.04
CA PRO A 49 -3.51 7.64 -3.40
C PRO A 49 -2.51 6.47 -3.31
N PRO A 50 -2.60 5.61 -2.28
CA PRO A 50 -1.74 4.44 -2.18
C PRO A 50 -1.83 3.60 -3.46
N PRO A 51 -0.75 2.91 -3.84
CA PRO A 51 -0.69 2.14 -5.07
C PRO A 51 -1.87 1.17 -5.13
N ARG A 52 -2.73 1.34 -6.14
CA ARG A 52 -3.88 0.47 -6.37
C ARG A 52 -3.37 -0.83 -6.99
N ILE A 53 -3.00 -1.78 -6.13
CA ILE A 53 -2.68 -3.13 -6.58
C ILE A 53 -3.98 -3.74 -7.13
N PRO A 54 -4.01 -4.23 -8.38
CA PRO A 54 -5.21 -4.89 -8.89
C PRO A 54 -5.56 -6.06 -7.97
N PRO A 55 -6.86 -6.31 -7.72
CA PRO A 55 -7.26 -7.45 -6.92
C PRO A 55 -6.66 -8.72 -7.51
N PRO A 56 -6.30 -9.71 -6.67
CA PRO A 56 -5.81 -10.98 -7.17
C PRO A 56 -6.82 -11.57 -8.17
N PRO A 57 -6.36 -12.33 -9.18
CA PRO A 57 -7.26 -12.98 -10.13
C PRO A 57 -8.38 -13.70 -9.38
N LEU A 58 -9.61 -13.51 -9.83
CA LEU A 58 -10.74 -14.25 -9.28
C LEU A 58 -10.43 -15.76 -9.32
N PRO A 59 -10.81 -16.54 -8.30
CA PRO A 59 -10.63 -17.97 -8.32
C PRO A 59 -11.23 -18.53 -9.61
N ARG A 60 -10.41 -19.17 -10.45
CA ARG A 60 -10.93 -19.86 -11.63
C ARG A 60 -11.78 -21.01 -11.10
N CYS A 61 -13.09 -20.96 -11.31
CA CYS A 61 -13.95 -22.12 -11.07
C CYS A 61 -13.35 -23.30 -11.85
N ALA A 62 -12.90 -24.34 -11.16
CA ALA A 62 -12.40 -25.55 -11.79
C ALA A 62 -13.58 -26.19 -12.53
N GLY A 63 -13.57 -26.12 -13.86
CA GLY A 63 -14.52 -26.87 -14.68
C GLY A 63 -14.32 -28.37 -14.42
N ALA A 64 -15.41 -29.12 -14.32
CA ALA A 64 -15.41 -30.56 -14.10
C ALA A 64 -14.95 -31.36 -15.34
N ASN A 65 -13.94 -30.91 -16.07
CA ASN A 65 -13.36 -31.69 -17.17
C ASN A 65 -12.24 -32.60 -16.65
N GLY A 66 -12.65 -33.82 -16.28
CA GLY A 66 -11.76 -34.91 -15.90
C GLY A 66 -10.78 -35.30 -17.02
N ARG A 67 -9.61 -34.67 -17.03
CA ARG A 67 -8.38 -35.24 -17.60
C ARG A 67 -7.23 -34.89 -16.65
N SER A 68 -7.02 -35.76 -15.66
CA SER A 68 -5.81 -35.75 -14.84
C SER A 68 -4.61 -36.01 -15.75
N ARG A 69 -3.97 -34.95 -16.22
CA ARG A 69 -2.61 -35.06 -16.76
C ARG A 69 -1.71 -35.25 -15.55
N LYS A 70 -1.19 -36.46 -15.37
CA LYS A 70 -0.19 -36.75 -14.33
C LYS A 70 1.07 -35.96 -14.70
N ILE A 71 1.24 -34.80 -14.10
CA ILE A 71 2.49 -34.03 -14.22
C ILE A 71 3.43 -34.71 -13.24
N SER A 72 4.32 -35.56 -13.74
CA SER A 72 5.44 -36.02 -12.93
C SER A 72 6.32 -34.81 -12.64
N ALA A 73 6.56 -34.52 -11.37
CA ALA A 73 7.41 -33.43 -10.96
C ALA A 73 8.86 -33.73 -11.37
N ALA A 74 9.34 -33.08 -12.42
CA ALA A 74 10.77 -32.92 -12.65
C ALA A 74 11.14 -31.55 -12.10
N THR A 75 11.99 -31.52 -11.07
CA THR A 75 12.58 -30.27 -10.56
C THR A 75 13.69 -29.86 -11.52
N PRO A 76 13.62 -28.72 -12.23
CA PRO A 76 14.74 -28.23 -12.99
C PRO A 76 15.52 -27.26 -12.09
N ASN A 77 16.54 -27.76 -11.42
CA ASN A 77 17.67 -26.97 -10.91
C ASN A 77 17.35 -25.77 -9.99
N GLY A 78 17.29 -26.08 -8.70
CA GLY A 78 18.03 -25.42 -7.62
C GLY A 78 18.41 -23.94 -7.77
N ARG A 79 17.63 -23.06 -7.12
CA ARG A 79 18.13 -21.89 -6.40
C ARG A 79 17.04 -21.30 -5.51
N SER A 80 17.06 -21.66 -4.23
CA SER A 80 16.37 -20.91 -3.18
C SER A 80 17.29 -19.79 -2.71
N TRP A 81 16.85 -18.53 -2.83
CA TRP A 81 17.45 -17.46 -2.04
C TRP A 81 17.15 -17.71 -0.55
N PRO A 82 18.12 -17.54 0.37
CA PRO A 82 17.84 -17.70 1.78
C PRO A 82 17.04 -16.49 2.30
N GLU A 83 16.16 -16.78 3.24
CA GLU A 83 15.78 -15.90 4.35
C GLU A 83 14.98 -14.62 4.05
N LEU A 84 13.66 -14.73 4.16
CA LEU A 84 12.90 -13.89 5.10
C LEU A 84 12.00 -14.82 5.90
N GLY A 85 12.38 -15.06 7.15
CA GLY A 85 11.65 -15.90 8.09
C GLY A 85 10.27 -15.33 8.39
N LEU A 86 9.24 -16.03 7.90
CA LEU A 86 7.91 -16.00 8.47
C LEU A 86 7.64 -17.39 9.03
N ILE A 87 8.09 -17.59 10.28
CA ILE A 87 7.65 -18.68 11.14
C ILE A 87 6.17 -18.41 11.42
N ILE A 88 5.29 -19.05 10.66
CA ILE A 88 3.90 -19.23 11.10
C ILE A 88 3.92 -20.48 11.97
N ASP A 89 3.95 -20.28 13.28
CA ASP A 89 3.75 -21.36 14.24
C ASP A 89 2.32 -21.89 14.04
N SER A 90 2.23 -23.06 13.43
CA SER A 90 1.02 -23.86 13.35
C SER A 90 1.12 -24.92 14.43
N ARG A 91 0.77 -24.58 15.67
CA ARG A 91 0.39 -25.58 16.66
C ARG A 91 -1.12 -25.70 16.72
N SER A 92 -1.59 -26.71 16.00
CA SER A 92 -2.77 -27.46 16.33
C SER A 92 -2.86 -27.69 17.84
N SER A 93 -4.01 -27.38 18.43
CA SER A 93 -4.49 -28.17 19.56
C SER A 93 -6.00 -28.34 19.44
N THR A 94 -6.35 -29.40 18.72
CA THR A 94 -7.60 -30.14 18.91
C THR A 94 -7.76 -30.42 20.40
N HIS A 95 -8.86 -29.97 21.00
CA HIS A 95 -9.44 -30.69 22.13
C HIS A 95 -10.96 -30.73 21.99
N CYS A 96 -11.45 -31.95 22.16
CA CYS A 96 -12.82 -32.42 22.16
C CYS A 96 -13.78 -31.57 23.02
N GLY A 97 -15.06 -31.54 22.62
CA GLY A 97 -16.11 -30.97 23.45
C GLY A 97 -17.49 -30.95 22.81
N LEU A 98 -17.96 -32.12 22.37
CA LEU A 98 -19.39 -32.35 22.11
C LEU A 98 -20.14 -32.14 23.44
N SER A 99 -20.95 -31.08 23.57
CA SER A 99 -21.93 -31.01 24.66
C SER A 99 -23.29 -30.62 24.13
N ARG A 100 -24.13 -31.65 24.10
CA ARG A 100 -25.56 -31.69 23.87
C ARG A 100 -26.25 -31.19 25.14
N MET A 101 -27.17 -30.24 25.03
CA MET A 101 -28.28 -30.03 25.97
C MET A 101 -29.51 -29.64 25.15
#